data_AF-A0A1Q7C6Z6-F1
#
_entry.id   AF-A0A1Q7C6Z6-F1
#
_cell.length_a   1.000
_cell.length_b   1.000
_cell.length_c   1.000
_cell.angle_alpha   90.00
_cell.angle_beta   90.00
_cell.angle_gamma   90.00
#
_symmetry.space_group_name_H-M   'P 1'
#
loop_
_entity.id
_entity.type
_entity.pdbx_description
1 polymer ?
#
loop_
_entity_poly.entity_id
_entity_poly.type
_entity_poly.pdbx_seq_one_letter_code
_entity_poly.pdbx_strand_id
1 'polypeptide(L)' 'MNAGMGFKLSHLQSMLLFALLISIAFGFLSRRQPIERAKYIVWSLLLFLLIGVGIGWAMYPFSR' A
#
# COMPACT_ATOMS: atom_id res chain seq x y z
N MET A 1 25.75 -2.41 22.99
CA MET A 1 24.61 -1.47 22.88
C MET A 1 23.88 -1.79 21.59
N ASN A 2 22.65 -2.29 21.66
CA ASN A 2 21.88 -2.65 20.46
C ASN A 2 21.59 -1.37 19.66
N ALA A 3 22.20 -1.25 18.48
CA ALA A 3 21.81 -0.26 17.49
C ALA A 3 20.45 -0.69 16.91
N GLY A 4 19.38 -0.43 17.66
CA GLY A 4 18.04 -0.51 17.14
C GLY A 4 17.87 0.59 16.10
N MET A 5 18.18 0.29 14.83
CA MET A 5 17.74 1.10 13.70
C MET A 5 16.22 0.98 13.61
N GLY A 6 15.51 1.67 14.51
CA GLY A 6 14.07 1.75 14.50
C GLY A 6 13.65 2.54 13.27
N PHE A 7 13.15 1.86 12.25
CA PHE A 7 12.46 2.50 11.13
C PHE A 7 11.22 3.23 11.67
N LYS A 8 11.34 4.53 11.94
CA LYS A 8 10.22 5.39 12.30
C LYS A 8 9.45 5.74 11.04
N LEU A 9 8.57 4.85 10.63
CA LEU A 9 7.64 5.08 9.52
C LEU A 9 6.40 5.82 10.05
N SER A 10 6.04 6.91 9.39
CA SER A 10 4.72 7.54 9.60
C SER A 10 3.61 6.60 9.16
N HIS A 11 2.40 6.78 9.69
CA HIS A 11 1.24 5.95 9.32
C HIS A 11 1.00 5.94 7.80
N LEU A 12 1.14 7.09 7.15
CA LEU A 12 1.04 7.23 5.70
C LEU A 12 2.12 6.43 4.97
N GLN A 13 3.38 6.48 5.44
CA GLN A 13 4.47 5.69 4.85
C GLN A 13 4.24 4.19 5.01
N SER A 14 3.76 3.75 6.17
CA SER A 14 3.42 2.34 6.41
C SER A 14 2.30 1.88 5.49
N MET A 15 1.26 2.69 5.28
CA MET A 15 0.16 2.40 4.34
C MET A 15 0.66 2.33 2.90
N LEU A 16 1.51 3.28 2.47
CA LEU A 16 2.10 3.30 1.13
C LEU A 16 2.95 2.05 0.88
N LEU A 17 3.80 1.68 1.84
CA LEU A 17 4.63 0.48 1.76
C LEU A 17 3.77 -0.78 1.69
N PHE A 18 2.75 -0.90 2.53
CA PHE A 18 1.81 -2.01 2.49
C PHE A 18 1.12 -2.11 1.11
N ALA A 19 0.54 -1.02 0.64
CA ALA A 19 -0.16 -0.97 -0.64
C ALA A 19 0.78 -1.36 -1.81
N LEU A 20 2.02 -0.88 -1.79
CA LEU A 20 3.03 -1.21 -2.80
C LEU A 20 3.39 -2.70 -2.79
N LEU A 21 3.76 -3.24 -1.63
CA LEU A 21 4.20 -4.63 -1.50
C LEU A 21 3.10 -5.61 -1.89
N ILE A 22 1.87 -5.39 -1.42
CA ILE A 22 0.73 -6.25 -1.71
C ILE A 22 0.33 -6.18 -3.19
N SER A 23 0.35 -4.98 -3.79
CA SER A 23 0.05 -4.83 -5.23
C SER A 23 1.06 -5.59 -6.09
N ILE A 24 2.36 -5.49 -5.76
CA ILE A 24 3.42 -6.24 -6.44
C ILE A 24 3.18 -7.74 -6.27
N ALA A 25 2.98 -8.22 -5.04
CA ALA A 25 2.74 -9.63 -4.77
C ALA A 25 1.56 -10.18 -5.58
N PHE A 26 0.43 -9.47 -5.62
CA PHE A 26 -0.74 -9.88 -6.40
C PHE A 26 -0.51 -9.81 -7.91
N GLY A 27 0.21 -8.79 -8.41
CA GLY A 27 0.57 -8.73 -9.82
C GLY A 27 1.41 -9.92 -10.26
N PHE A 28 2.37 -10.33 -9.43
CA PHE A 28 3.20 -11.51 -9.68
C PHE A 28 2.42 -12.82 -9.58
N LEU A 29 1.48 -12.92 -8.63
CA LEU A 29 0.65 -14.11 -8.45
C LEU A 29 -0.39 -14.29 -9.56
N SER A 30 -0.99 -13.20 -10.04
CA SER A 30 -2.17 -13.25 -10.92
C SER A 30 -1.82 -13.33 -12.41
N ARG A 31 -0.75 -12.66 -12.86
CA ARG A 31 -0.45 -12.50 -14.30
C ARG A 31 0.94 -13.02 -14.65
N ARG A 32 1.01 -13.79 -15.75
CA ARG A 32 2.25 -14.35 -16.32
C ARG A 32 2.92 -13.38 -17.31
N GLN A 33 2.12 -12.58 -18.03
CA GLN A 33 2.65 -11.60 -18.98
C GLN A 33 3.13 -10.33 -18.25
N PRO A 34 4.33 -9.81 -18.57
CA PRO A 34 4.93 -8.69 -17.85
C PRO A 34 4.12 -7.40 -18.00
N ILE A 35 3.53 -7.16 -19.17
CA ILE A 35 2.73 -5.96 -19.46
C ILE A 35 1.40 -5.98 -18.67
N GLU A 36 0.71 -7.11 -18.65
CA GLU A 36 -0.54 -7.27 -17.89
C GLU A 36 -0.29 -7.22 -16.39
N ARG A 37 0.84 -7.78 -15.93
CA ARG A 37 1.30 -7.71 -14.56
C ARG A 37 1.53 -6.26 -14.13
N ALA A 38 2.29 -5.48 -14.89
CA ALA A 38 2.55 -4.08 -14.56
C ALA A 38 1.24 -3.27 -14.48
N LYS A 39 0.35 -3.46 -15.45
CA LYS A 39 -0.98 -2.83 -15.44
C LYS A 39 -1.79 -3.23 -14.20
N TYR A 40 -1.77 -4.51 -13.83
CA TYR A 40 -2.46 -5.00 -12.64
C TYR A 40 -1.90 -4.38 -11.36
N ILE A 41 -0.57 -4.35 -11.19
CA ILE A 41 0.11 -3.76 -10.03
C ILE A 41 -0.29 -2.29 -9.88
N VAL A 42 -0.23 -1.52 -10.97
CA VAL A 42 -0.57 -0.08 -10.94
C VAL A 42 -2.03 0.12 -10.57
N TRP A 43 -2.96 -0.63 -11.16
CA TRP A 43 -4.39 -0.53 -10.83
C TRP A 43 -4.67 -0.92 -9.39
N SER A 44 -4.12 -2.04 -8.91
CA SER A 44 -4.27 -2.47 -7.53
C SER A 44 -3.70 -1.45 -6.55
N LEU A 45 -2.54 -0.86 -6.86
CA LEU A 45 -1.92 0.16 -6.03
C LEU A 45 -2.83 1.38 -5.89
N LEU A 46 -3.35 1.89 -7.01
CA LEU A 46 -4.28 3.02 -7.00
C LEU A 46 -5.55 2.70 -6.21
N LEU A 47 -6.10 1.49 -6.35
CA LEU A 47 -7.25 1.03 -5.56
C LEU A 47 -6.96 1.01 -4.06
N PHE A 48 -5.82 0.45 -3.64
CA PHE A 48 -5.44 0.42 -2.23
C PHE A 48 -5.20 1.82 -1.66
N LEU A 49 -4.60 2.73 -2.42
CA LEU A 49 -4.43 4.11 -1.98
C LEU A 49 -5.75 4.86 -1.87
N LEU A 50 -6.63 4.70 -2.85
CA LEU A 50 -7.95 5.33 -2.85
C LEU A 50 -8.78 4.85 -1.65
N ILE A 51 -8.79 3.54 -1.39
CA ILE A 51 -9.50 2.96 -0.25
C ILE A 51 -8.83 3.35 1.08
N GLY A 52 -7.50 3.25 1.18
CA GLY A 52 -6.78 3.56 2.42
C GLY A 52 -6.93 5.02 2.84
N VAL A 53 -6.76 5.95 1.89
CA VAL A 53 -7.00 7.38 2.12
C VAL A 53 -8.49 7.65 2.35
N GLY A 54 -9.38 7.03 1.58
CA GLY A 54 -10.83 7.20 1.72
C GLY A 54 -11.33 6.77 3.09
N ILE A 55 -10.86 5.62 3.60
CA ILE A 55 -11.17 5.13 4.95
C ILE A 55 -10.58 6.08 5.99
N GLY A 56 -9.29 6.44 5.87
CA GLY A 56 -8.65 7.37 6.81
C GLY A 56 -9.38 8.71 6.90
N TRP A 57 -9.87 9.23 5.76
CA TRP A 57 -10.68 10.44 5.70
C TRP A 57 -12.07 10.25 6.30
N ALA A 58 -12.76 9.15 5.99
CA ALA A 58 -14.06 8.82 6.56
C ALA A 58 -14.01 8.60 8.09
N MET A 59 -12.85 8.20 8.63
CA MET A 59 -12.63 8.06 10.06
C MET A 59 -12.34 9.39 10.76
N TYR A 60 -11.84 10.40 10.05
CA TYR A 60 -11.57 11.74 10.59
C TYR A 60 -12.75 12.37 11.37
N PRO A 61 -14.02 12.32 10.89
CA PRO A 61 -15.16 12.86 11.65
C PRO A 61 -15.51 12.09 12.93
N PHE A 62 -15.10 10.83 13.08
CA PHE A 62 -15.33 10.01 14.28
C PHE A 62 -14.20 10.10 15.31
N SER A 63 -13.13 10.82 15.00
CA SER A 63 -11.97 11.02 15.90
C SER A 63 -12.18 12.17 16.90
N ARG A 64 -13.44 12.56 17.15
CA ARG A 64 -13.84 13.59 18.11
C ARG A 64 -14.29 12.96 19.41
#